data_AF-A0A128FKX3-F1
#
_entry.id   AF-A0A128FKX3-F1
#
_cell.length_a   1.000
_cell.length_b   1.000
_cell.length_c   1.000
_cell.angle_alpha   90.00
_cell.angle_beta   90.00
_cell.angle_gamma   90.00
#
_symmetry.space_group_name_H-M   'P 1'
#
loop_
_entity.id
_entity.type
_entity.pdbx_description
1 polymer ?
#
loop_
_entity_poly.entity_id
_entity_poly.type
_entity_poly.pdbx_seq_one_letter_code
_entity_poly.pdbx_strand_id
1 'polypeptide(L)' 'MDLDYIKAVDVLGQLRVGNSISEALRDEAGEVARAVFDKHKDKCDIDAIFSLLDHSMVSAQLRNSWTDAICDVWLEQR' A
#
# COMPACT_ATOMS: atom_id res chain seq x y z
N MET A 1 -1.18 -15.02 8.92
CA MET A 1 -1.97 -13.99 9.63
C MET A 1 -1.15 -12.70 9.66
N ASP A 2 0.05 -12.71 10.26
CA ASP A 2 0.82 -11.46 10.39
C ASP A 2 1.66 -11.04 9.18
N LEU A 3 2.17 -11.95 8.36
CA LEU A 3 3.23 -11.60 7.41
C LEU A 3 2.80 -10.58 6.34
N ASP A 4 1.60 -10.76 5.78
CA ASP A 4 1.05 -9.88 4.74
C ASP A 4 0.69 -8.50 5.30
N TYR A 5 0.08 -8.46 6.50
CA TYR A 5 -0.25 -7.23 7.21
C TYR A 5 1.02 -6.46 7.63
N ILE A 6 2.02 -7.17 8.19
CA ILE A 6 3.31 -6.58 8.57
C ILE A 6 4.01 -5.97 7.35
N LYS A 7 4.01 -6.67 6.20
CA LYS A 7 4.59 -6.13 4.96
C LYS A 7 3.87 -4.87 4.49
N ALA A 8 2.54 -4.84 4.51
CA ALA A 8 1.78 -3.66 4.14
C ALA A 8 2.07 -2.47 5.07
N VAL A 9 2.18 -2.71 6.37
CA VAL A 9 2.53 -1.68 7.37
C VAL A 9 3.98 -1.20 7.20
N ASP A 10 4.91 -2.08 6.86
CA ASP A 10 6.31 -1.71 6.62
C ASP A 10 6.43 -0.75 5.42
N VAL A 11 5.79 -1.10 4.29
CA VAL A 11 5.73 -0.22 3.11
C VAL A 11 5.11 1.13 3.45
N LEU A 12 4.05 1.18 4.25
CA LEU A 12 3.47 2.45 4.72
C LEU A 12 4.48 3.26 5.54
N GLY A 13 5.28 2.59 6.38
CA GLY A 13 6.38 3.20 7.12
C GLY A 13 7.41 3.84 6.19
N GLN A 14 7.85 3.12 5.16
CA GLN A 14 8.80 3.62 4.16
C GLN A 14 8.22 4.81 3.37
N LEU A 15 6.96 4.71 2.94
CA LEU A 15 6.24 5.81 2.27
C LEU A 15 6.08 7.03 3.18
N ARG A 16 6.03 6.90 4.51
CA ARG A 16 5.93 8.05 5.42
C ARG A 16 7.22 8.83 5.58
N VAL A 17 8.37 8.17 5.46
CA VAL A 17 9.70 8.76 5.67
C VAL A 17 10.25 9.40 4.39
N GLY A 18 9.89 8.87 3.21
CA GLY A 18 10.33 9.38 1.92
C GLY A 18 9.46 10.52 1.36
N ASN A 19 10.09 11.49 0.70
CA ASN A 19 9.39 12.49 -0.13
C ASN A 19 9.29 12.05 -1.62
N SER A 20 10.05 11.03 -2.00
CA SER A 20 10.13 10.48 -3.36
C SER A 20 10.05 8.96 -3.31
N ILE A 21 9.41 8.35 -4.31
CA ILE A 21 9.32 6.89 -4.41
C ILE A 21 10.51 6.40 -5.23
N SER A 22 11.42 5.65 -4.61
CA SER A 22 12.48 4.96 -5.33
C SER A 22 11.90 3.83 -6.17
N GLU A 23 12.60 3.41 -7.23
CA GLU A 23 12.18 2.28 -8.06
C GLU A 23 12.00 1.01 -7.23
N ALA A 24 12.93 0.72 -6.32
CA ALA A 24 12.83 -0.40 -5.40
C ALA A 24 11.60 -0.33 -4.48
N LEU A 25 11.28 0.85 -3.92
CA LEU A 25 10.08 1.03 -3.09
C LEU A 25 8.81 0.92 -3.92
N ARG A 26 8.81 1.38 -5.17
CA ARG A 26 7.68 1.25 -6.09
C ARG A 26 7.40 -0.23 -6.37
N ASP A 27 8.44 -1.00 -6.67
CA ASP A 27 8.32 -2.42 -6.98
C ASP A 27 7.83 -3.19 -5.76
N GLU A 28 8.44 -2.96 -4.59
CA GLU A 28 8.02 -3.60 -3.33
C GLU A 28 6.56 -3.24 -2.98
N ALA A 29 6.21 -1.96 -3.04
CA ALA A 29 4.84 -1.52 -2.80
C ALA A 29 3.87 -2.10 -3.84
N GLY A 30 4.28 -2.21 -5.11
CA GLY A 30 3.45 -2.82 -6.14
C GLY A 30 3.20 -4.30 -5.89
N GLU A 31 4.23 -5.04 -5.49
CA GLU A 31 4.11 -6.46 -5.12
C GLU A 31 3.22 -6.64 -3.90
N VAL A 32 3.40 -5.83 -2.86
CA VAL A 32 2.58 -5.89 -1.64
C VAL A 32 1.14 -5.53 -1.94
N ALA A 33 0.88 -4.47 -2.72
CA ALA A 33 -0.47 -4.09 -3.11
C ALA A 33 -1.18 -5.23 -3.86
N ARG A 34 -0.47 -5.89 -4.80
CA ARG A 34 -1.04 -7.04 -5.53
C ARG A 34 -1.20 -8.29 -4.69
N ALA A 35 -0.27 -8.59 -3.78
CA ALA A 35 -0.32 -9.81 -2.96
C ALA A 35 -1.31 -9.72 -1.79
N VAL A 36 -1.44 -8.51 -1.23
CA VAL A 36 -2.23 -8.25 -0.03
C VAL A 36 -3.58 -7.65 -0.41
N PHE A 37 -3.61 -6.52 -1.11
CA PHE A 37 -4.85 -5.79 -1.34
C PHE A 37 -5.72 -6.40 -2.44
N ASP A 38 -5.18 -7.16 -3.41
CA ASP A 38 -5.96 -7.75 -4.52
C ASP A 38 -7.07 -8.70 -4.05
N LYS A 39 -6.86 -9.33 -2.89
CA LYS A 39 -7.87 -10.15 -2.21
C LYS A 39 -9.05 -9.32 -1.65
N HIS A 40 -8.86 -8.02 -1.51
CA HIS A 40 -9.77 -7.03 -0.93
C HIS A 40 -10.11 -5.91 -1.92
N LYS A 41 -9.94 -6.15 -3.22
CA LYS A 41 -10.23 -5.18 -4.30
C LYS A 41 -11.67 -4.65 -4.31
N ASP A 42 -12.59 -5.36 -3.66
CA ASP A 42 -13.98 -4.94 -3.52
C ASP A 42 -14.16 -3.83 -2.45
N LYS A 43 -13.15 -3.61 -1.61
CA LYS A 43 -13.13 -2.62 -0.53
C LYS A 43 -12.02 -1.58 -0.68
N CYS A 44 -10.94 -1.94 -1.37
CA CYS A 44 -9.80 -1.07 -1.63
C CYS A 44 -9.65 -0.80 -3.13
N ASP A 45 -9.43 0.48 -3.49
CA ASP A 45 -9.10 0.88 -4.87
C ASP A 45 -7.59 0.72 -5.13
N ILE A 46 -7.21 -0.50 -5.51
CA ILE A 46 -5.81 -0.87 -5.74
C ILE A 46 -5.27 -0.20 -7.00
N ASP A 47 -6.13 0.01 -8.01
CA ASP A 47 -5.73 0.69 -9.23
C ASP A 47 -5.36 2.15 -8.93
N ALA A 48 -6.09 2.81 -8.02
CA ALA A 48 -5.70 4.12 -7.52
C ALA A 48 -4.34 4.08 -6.79
N ILE A 49 -4.07 3.05 -5.98
CA ILE A 49 -2.76 2.88 -5.32
C ILE A 49 -1.64 2.72 -6.36
N PHE A 50 -1.82 1.87 -7.37
CA PHE A 50 -0.84 1.70 -8.44
C PHE A 50 -0.60 2.98 -9.22
N SER A 51 -1.66 3.71 -9.58
CA SER A 51 -1.54 5.00 -10.25
C SER A 51 -0.77 6.01 -9.40
N LEU A 52 -0.94 6.00 -8.08
CA LEU A 52 -0.24 6.89 -7.16
C LEU A 52 1.21 6.46 -6.88
N LEU A 53 1.53 5.16 -6.96
CA LEU A 53 2.89 4.63 -6.89
C LEU A 53 3.71 4.95 -8.15
N ASP A 54 3.05 5.04 -9.31
CA ASP A 54 3.68 5.39 -10.58
C ASP A 54 4.06 6.88 -10.64
N HIS A 55 3.39 7.71 -9.83
CA HIS A 55 3.90 9.06 -9.55
C HIS A 55 5.23 8.98 -8.78
N SER A 56 6.25 9.71 -9.23
CA SER A 56 7.59 9.71 -8.63
C SER A 56 7.69 10.35 -7.23
N MET A 57 6.58 10.86 -6.69
CA MET A 57 6.51 11.50 -5.38
C MET A 57 5.50 10.82 -4.46
N VAL A 58 5.90 10.67 -3.19
CA VAL A 58 5.00 10.24 -2.14
C VAL A 58 4.03 11.39 -1.86
N SER A 59 2.76 11.19 -2.20
CA SER A 59 1.69 12.13 -1.88
C SER A 59 0.99 11.77 -0.56
N ALA A 60 0.35 12.76 0.06
CA ALA A 60 -0.55 12.50 1.19
C ALA A 60 -1.70 11.56 0.79
N GLN A 61 -2.16 11.67 -0.46
CA GLN A 61 -3.19 10.80 -1.01
C GLN A 61 -2.74 9.34 -1.06
N LEU A 62 -1.53 9.05 -1.54
CA LEU A 62 -0.97 7.69 -1.54
C LEU A 62 -0.92 7.10 -0.12
N ARG A 63 -0.42 7.87 0.85
CA ARG A 63 -0.33 7.41 2.24
C ARG A 63 -1.70 7.14 2.85
N ASN A 64 -2.69 7.97 2.56
CA ASN A 64 -4.05 7.80 3.06
C ASN A 64 -4.70 6.56 2.42
N SER A 65 -4.68 6.45 1.08
CA SER A 65 -5.23 5.29 0.37
C SER A 65 -4.59 3.97 0.82
N TRP A 66 -3.27 3.97 1.04
CA TRP A 66 -2.57 2.81 1.58
C TRP A 66 -2.96 2.49 3.03
N THR A 67 -3.16 3.52 3.87
CA THR A 67 -3.60 3.33 5.27
C THR A 67 -5.01 2.75 5.32
N ASP A 68 -5.92 3.24 4.48
CA ASP A 68 -7.29 2.75 4.40
C ASP A 68 -7.30 1.26 3.97
N ALA A 69 -6.50 0.90 2.96
CA ALA A 69 -6.33 -0.47 2.50
C ALA A 69 -5.86 -1.42 3.62
N ILE A 70 -4.89 -0.99 4.43
CA ILE A 70 -4.40 -1.75 5.59
C ILE A 70 -5.52 -1.96 6.62
N CYS A 71 -6.32 -0.92 6.89
CA CYS A 71 -7.44 -1.02 7.82
C CYS A 71 -8.49 -2.03 7.35
N ASP A 72 -8.81 -2.04 6.06
CA ASP A 72 -9.77 -2.99 5.49
C ASP A 72 -9.29 -4.43 5.60
N VAL A 73 -8.01 -4.68 5.26
CA VAL A 73 -7.36 -5.99 5.42
C VAL A 73 -7.41 -6.46 6.88
N TRP A 74 -7.19 -5.56 7.83
CA TRP A 74 -7.24 -5.87 9.26
C TRP A 74 -8.65 -6.21 9.75
N LEU A 75 -9.66 -5.48 9.28
CA LEU A 75 -11.06 -5.69 9.67
C LEU A 75 -11.63 -7.00 9.14
N GLU A 76 -11.19 -7.48 7.97
CA GLU A 76 -11.64 -8.78 7.44
C GLU A 76 -10.99 -9.99 8.09
N GLN A 77 -9.81 -9.83 8.68
CA GLN A 77 -9.09 -10.92 9.34
C GLN A 77 -9.58 -11.19 10.77
N ARG A 78 -10.63 -10.48 11.23
CA ARG A 78 -11.18 -10.56 12.59
C ARG A 78 -12.60 -11.13 12.60
#